data_AF-A0A1P8FFT6-F1
#
_entry.id   AF-A0A1P8FFT6-F1
#
_cell.length_a   1.000
_cell.length_b   1.000
_cell.length_c   1.000
_cell.angle_alpha   90.00
_cell.angle_beta   90.00
_cell.angle_gamma   90.00
#
_symmetry.space_group_name_H-M   'P 1'
#
loop_
_entity.id
_entity.type
_entity.pdbx_description
1 polymer ?
#
loop_
_entity_poly.entity_id
_entity_poly.type
_entity_poly.pdbx_seq_one_letter_code
_entity_poly.pdbx_strand_id
1 'polypeptide(L)'
;MRPTRLALAVAALCLATAAHADPSRPGKYDYSVKVNVMGMGMPAINFSQCVTKKDIDEGKAYVNKEQKGCTYSDMKRDGDRISFRMACKDPVMTGDATGTIGADAFTIDMRAIVTEPMKMEQRTTVSAKRTGDC
;
A
#
# COMPACT_ATOMS: atom_id res chain seq x y z
N MET A 1 -33.59 -43.95 37.62
CA MET A 1 -33.50 -42.48 37.51
C MET A 1 -32.19 -42.14 36.81
N ARG A 2 -32.25 -41.55 35.62
CA ARG A 2 -31.09 -41.02 34.85
C ARG A 2 -30.67 -39.67 35.43
N PRO A 3 -29.40 -39.27 35.28
CA PRO A 3 -29.21 -38.09 34.43
C PRO A 3 -28.10 -38.28 33.40
N THR A 4 -28.55 -38.23 32.16
CA THR A 4 -27.92 -37.73 30.94
C THR A 4 -26.66 -36.89 31.18
N ARG A 5 -25.50 -37.42 30.80
CA ARG A 5 -24.26 -36.63 30.66
C ARG A 5 -24.37 -35.83 29.37
N LEU A 6 -24.59 -34.52 29.50
CA LEU A 6 -24.61 -33.56 28.40
C LEU A 6 -23.22 -33.57 27.73
N ALA A 7 -23.18 -33.97 26.46
CA ALA A 7 -22.02 -33.77 25.60
C ALA A 7 -21.93 -32.28 25.24
N LEU A 8 -20.95 -31.57 25.80
CA LEU A 8 -20.67 -30.18 25.44
C LEU A 8 -19.77 -30.18 24.20
N ALA A 9 -20.38 -30.05 23.02
CA ALA A 9 -19.65 -29.84 21.77
C ALA A 9 -19.11 -28.40 21.74
N VAL A 10 -17.81 -28.25 21.98
CA VAL A 10 -17.10 -26.98 21.80
C VAL A 10 -16.92 -26.76 20.30
N ALA A 11 -17.82 -25.98 19.69
CA ALA A 11 -17.66 -25.50 18.33
C ALA A 11 -16.51 -24.47 18.31
N ALA A 12 -15.33 -24.93 17.91
CA ALA A 12 -14.20 -24.06 17.59
C ALA A 12 -14.56 -23.25 16.33
N LEU A 13 -15.11 -22.04 16.54
CA LEU A 13 -15.23 -21.03 15.50
C LEU A 13 -13.81 -20.62 15.09
N CYS A 14 -13.29 -21.24 14.03
CA CYS A 14 -12.15 -20.71 13.29
C CYS A 14 -12.57 -19.34 12.74
N LEU A 15 -12.27 -18.28 13.49
CA LEU A 15 -12.19 -16.92 12.97
C LEU A 15 -11.04 -16.89 11.96
N ALA A 16 -11.33 -17.33 10.73
CA ALA A 16 -10.48 -17.05 9.58
C ALA A 16 -10.47 -15.53 9.43
N THR A 17 -9.43 -14.88 9.95
CA THR A 17 -9.11 -13.52 9.57
C THR A 17 -8.92 -13.56 8.06
N ALA A 18 -9.93 -13.10 7.32
CA ALA A 18 -9.81 -12.88 5.89
C ALA A 18 -8.70 -11.85 5.70
N ALA A 19 -7.49 -12.34 5.44
CA ALA A 19 -6.44 -11.52 4.90
C ALA A 19 -7.00 -11.00 3.57
N HIS A 20 -7.38 -9.72 3.52
CA HIS A 20 -7.87 -9.09 2.30
C HIS A 20 -6.76 -9.19 1.26
N ALA A 21 -6.88 -10.20 0.39
CA ALA A 21 -5.92 -10.47 -0.65
C ALA A 21 -5.82 -9.25 -1.56
N ASP A 22 -4.60 -8.90 -1.93
CA ASP A 22 -4.38 -7.85 -2.88
C ASP A 22 -4.97 -8.25 -4.25
N PRO A 23 -5.90 -7.48 -4.84
CA PRO A 23 -6.58 -7.83 -6.08
C PRO A 23 -5.71 -7.58 -7.32
N SER A 24 -4.57 -6.89 -7.18
CA SER A 24 -3.73 -6.54 -8.31
C SER A 24 -3.16 -7.78 -9.01
N ARG A 25 -2.95 -7.66 -10.32
CA ARG A 25 -2.47 -8.76 -11.16
C ARG A 25 -1.02 -8.53 -11.60
N PRO A 26 -0.18 -9.58 -11.67
CA PRO A 26 1.14 -9.47 -12.28
C PRO A 26 1.04 -8.99 -13.74
N GLY A 27 2.05 -8.26 -14.23
CA GLY A 27 2.10 -7.80 -15.62
C GLY A 27 2.89 -6.51 -15.80
N LYS A 28 2.80 -5.93 -17.00
CA LYS A 28 3.38 -4.62 -17.32
C LYS A 28 2.43 -3.53 -16.85
N TYR A 29 2.97 -2.55 -16.13
CA TYR A 29 2.24 -1.39 -15.63
C TYR A 29 2.87 -0.10 -16.14
N ASP A 30 2.02 0.84 -16.53
CA ASP A 30 2.40 2.22 -16.80
C ASP A 30 2.12 3.06 -15.54
N TYR A 31 3.18 3.66 -15.00
CA TYR A 31 3.18 4.47 -13.81
C TYR A 31 3.17 5.96 -14.16
N SER A 32 2.50 6.74 -13.33
CA SER A 32 2.55 8.21 -13.31
C SER A 32 2.75 8.67 -11.87
N VAL A 33 3.87 9.33 -11.62
CA VAL A 33 4.24 9.85 -10.30
C VAL A 33 4.19 11.37 -10.36
N LYS A 34 3.28 11.95 -9.59
CA LYS A 34 3.16 13.41 -9.42
C LYS A 34 3.68 13.77 -8.06
N VAL A 35 4.63 14.71 -8.00
CA VAL A 35 5.19 15.22 -6.75
C VAL A 35 4.90 16.71 -6.67
N ASN A 36 4.38 17.14 -5.53
CA ASN A 36 4.22 18.53 -5.18
C ASN A 36 5.01 18.79 -3.90
N VAL A 37 5.94 19.75 -3.94
CA VAL A 37 6.76 20.16 -2.80
C VAL A 37 6.41 21.59 -2.46
N MET A 38 5.97 21.84 -1.22
CA MET A 38 5.64 23.19 -0.74
C MET A 38 4.65 23.97 -1.62
N GLY A 39 3.73 23.27 -2.30
CA GLY A 39 2.73 23.88 -3.18
C GLY A 39 3.18 24.05 -4.64
N MET A 40 4.45 23.76 -4.95
CA MET A 40 4.95 23.72 -6.33
C MET A 40 4.86 22.30 -6.89
N GLY A 41 3.98 22.11 -7.88
CA GLY A 41 3.86 20.86 -8.62
C GLY A 41 5.03 20.67 -9.60
N MET A 42 5.68 19.51 -9.56
CA MET A 42 6.65 19.10 -10.57
C MET A 42 5.94 18.36 -11.73
N PRO A 43 6.55 18.31 -12.93
CA PRO A 43 6.07 17.48 -14.02
C PRO A 43 5.91 16.02 -13.57
N ALA A 44 4.86 15.37 -14.06
CA ALA A 44 4.64 13.95 -13.78
C ALA A 44 5.77 13.12 -14.40
N ILE A 45 6.36 12.23 -13.60
CA ILE A 45 7.33 11.25 -14.08
C ILE A 45 6.53 10.02 -14.51
N ASN A 46 6.60 9.66 -15.78
CA ASN A 46 5.91 8.50 -16.33
C ASN A 46 6.92 7.45 -16.76
N PHE A 47 6.67 6.19 -16.42
CA PHE A 47 7.53 5.08 -16.79
C PHE A 47 6.73 3.77 -16.78
N SER A 48 7.22 2.75 -17.45
CA SER A 48 6.62 1.43 -17.42
C SER A 48 7.56 0.43 -16.76
N GLN A 49 7.02 -0.48 -15.97
CA GLN A 49 7.81 -1.59 -15.41
C GLN A 49 6.99 -2.87 -15.30
N CYS A 50 7.72 -3.98 -15.22
CA CYS A 50 7.16 -5.28 -14.93
C CYS A 50 6.97 -5.50 -13.44
N VAL A 51 5.75 -5.90 -13.06
CA VAL A 51 5.35 -6.19 -11.69
C VAL A 51 5.07 -7.67 -11.57
N THR A 52 5.85 -8.35 -10.74
CA THR A 52 5.66 -9.79 -10.47
C THR A 52 4.66 -10.02 -9.35
N LYS A 53 4.17 -11.26 -9.22
CA LYS A 53 3.34 -11.68 -8.06
C LYS A 53 4.07 -11.42 -6.74
N LYS A 54 5.39 -11.66 -6.69
CA LYS A 54 6.22 -11.39 -5.52
C LYS A 54 6.26 -9.89 -5.18
N ASP A 55 6.35 -9.02 -6.19
CA ASP A 55 6.32 -7.57 -5.96
C ASP A 55 4.99 -7.11 -5.34
N ILE A 56 3.87 -7.70 -5.76
CA ILE A 56 2.54 -7.42 -5.21
C ILE A 56 2.47 -7.91 -3.76
N ASP A 57 2.87 -9.16 -3.52
CA ASP A 57 2.80 -9.79 -2.19
C ASP A 57 3.70 -9.08 -1.17
N GLU A 58 4.84 -8.53 -1.62
CA GLU A 58 5.75 -7.73 -0.79
C GLU A 58 5.38 -6.23 -0.76
N GLY A 59 4.28 -5.82 -1.41
CA GLY A 59 3.83 -4.42 -1.48
C GLY A 59 4.69 -3.49 -2.34
N LYS A 60 5.73 -4.04 -2.99
CA LYS A 60 6.68 -3.33 -3.86
C LYS A 60 6.09 -2.85 -5.18
N ALA A 61 4.88 -3.29 -5.53
CA ALA A 61 4.13 -2.78 -6.67
C ALA A 61 3.71 -1.30 -6.50
N TYR A 62 3.51 -0.85 -5.26
CA TYR A 62 2.88 0.43 -4.91
C TYR A 62 3.85 1.49 -4.43
N VAL A 63 4.96 1.07 -3.84
CA VAL A 63 5.99 1.96 -3.31
C VAL A 63 7.09 2.15 -4.34
N ASN A 64 7.59 3.37 -4.44
CA ASN A 64 8.81 3.61 -5.21
C ASN A 64 9.94 2.80 -4.55
N LYS A 65 10.50 1.82 -5.28
CA LYS A 65 11.48 0.83 -4.79
C LYS A 65 12.76 1.47 -4.22
N GLU A 66 12.97 2.77 -4.44
CA GLU A 66 14.16 3.50 -4.01
C GLU A 66 14.12 4.04 -2.57
N GLN A 67 12.99 3.99 -1.86
CA GLN A 67 12.93 4.52 -0.49
C GLN A 67 13.51 3.55 0.56
N LYS A 68 14.84 3.49 0.61
CA LYS A 68 15.60 2.78 1.66
C LYS A 68 15.38 3.44 3.02
N GLY A 69 15.28 2.65 4.08
CA GLY A 69 15.18 3.16 5.45
C GLY A 69 13.79 3.63 5.89
N CYS A 70 12.75 3.35 5.10
CA CYS A 70 11.35 3.60 5.47
C CYS A 70 10.72 2.38 6.16
N THR A 71 10.00 2.62 7.24
CA THR A 71 9.14 1.65 7.93
C THR A 71 7.69 2.01 7.67
N TYR A 72 6.89 1.00 7.34
CA TYR A 72 5.45 1.14 7.14
C TYR A 72 4.70 0.57 8.33
N SER A 73 3.66 1.27 8.78
CA SER A 73 2.86 0.92 9.96
C SER A 73 1.39 1.25 9.75
N ASP A 74 0.53 0.78 10.64
CA ASP A 74 -0.92 1.05 10.61
C ASP A 74 -1.58 0.73 9.27
N MET A 75 -1.12 -0.33 8.61
CA MET A 75 -1.68 -0.77 7.34
C MET A 75 -3.13 -1.22 7.57
N LYS A 76 -4.06 -0.53 6.94
CA LYS A 76 -5.49 -0.85 6.94
C LYS A 76 -5.95 -1.04 5.51
N ARG A 77 -6.73 -2.09 5.31
CA ARG A 77 -7.35 -2.39 4.02
C ARG A 77 -8.84 -2.62 4.25
N ASP A 78 -9.65 -1.88 3.51
CA ASP A 78 -11.11 -1.96 3.50
C ASP A 78 -11.55 -2.07 2.04
N GLY A 79 -11.79 -3.30 1.59
CA GLY A 79 -12.06 -3.60 0.19
C GLY A 79 -10.93 -3.13 -0.74
N ASP A 80 -11.26 -2.20 -1.63
CA ASP A 80 -10.33 -1.59 -2.58
C ASP A 80 -9.50 -0.46 -1.95
N ARG A 81 -9.88 0.06 -0.77
CA ARG A 81 -9.17 1.17 -0.12
C ARG A 81 -8.02 0.66 0.73
N ILE A 82 -6.88 1.36 0.66
CA ILE A 82 -5.72 1.13 1.50
C ILE A 82 -5.35 2.42 2.24
N SER A 83 -4.85 2.29 3.46
CA SER A 83 -4.16 3.36 4.15
C SER A 83 -3.00 2.81 4.99
N PHE A 84 -1.93 3.58 5.12
CA PHE A 84 -0.79 3.23 5.95
C PHE A 84 -0.02 4.48 6.35
N ARG A 85 0.78 4.37 7.41
CA ARG A 85 1.75 5.39 7.80
C ARG A 85 3.15 4.97 7.39
N MET A 86 3.98 5.96 7.07
CA MET A 86 5.40 5.76 6.79
C MET A 86 6.27 6.63 7.68
N ALA A 87 7.42 6.09 8.06
CA ALA A 87 8.48 6.81 8.74
C ALA A 87 9.83 6.40 8.14
N CYS A 88 10.56 7.34 7.55
CA CYS A 88 11.89 7.09 6.99
C CYS A 88 12.96 7.79 7.82
N LYS A 89 14.14 7.19 7.87
CA LYS A 89 15.29 7.71 8.61
C LYS A 89 16.26 8.52 7.74
N ASP A 90 16.20 8.38 6.42
CA ASP A 90 17.09 9.09 5.49
C ASP A 90 16.38 9.33 4.13
N PRO A 91 15.99 10.57 3.81
CA PRO A 91 15.88 11.71 4.74
C PRO A 91 14.87 11.40 5.86
N VAL A 92 15.03 12.06 7.01
CA VAL A 92 14.06 11.91 8.11
C VAL A 92 12.72 12.48 7.68
N MET A 93 11.72 11.61 7.55
CA MET A 93 10.38 12.01 7.14
C MET A 93 9.32 11.11 7.77
N THR A 94 8.13 11.68 7.97
CA THR A 94 6.94 10.93 8.39
C THR A 94 5.79 11.28 7.48
N GLY A 95 4.89 10.34 7.24
CA GLY A 95 3.77 10.56 6.34
C GLY A 95 2.64 9.59 6.50
N ASP A 96 1.50 9.98 5.94
CA ASP A 96 0.32 9.17 5.75
C ASP A 96 0.11 8.91 4.25
N ALA A 97 -0.33 7.70 3.94
CA ALA A 97 -0.70 7.30 2.61
C ALA A 97 -2.12 6.72 2.64
N THR A 98 -2.89 7.05 1.62
CA THR A 98 -4.21 6.48 1.36
C THR A 98 -4.33 6.21 -0.11
N GLY A 99 -5.19 5.27 -0.50
CA GLY A 99 -5.40 5.02 -1.91
C GLY A 99 -6.42 3.95 -2.21
N THR A 100 -6.52 3.64 -3.48
CA THR A 100 -7.36 2.57 -4.02
C THR A 100 -6.52 1.61 -4.83
N ILE A 101 -6.78 0.32 -4.65
CA ILE A 101 -6.10 -0.77 -5.34
C ILE A 101 -7.17 -1.65 -5.96
N GLY A 102 -7.27 -1.59 -7.28
CA GLY A 102 -8.06 -2.51 -8.10
C GLY A 102 -7.18 -3.57 -8.77
N ALA A 103 -7.82 -4.43 -9.58
CA ALA A 103 -7.13 -5.54 -10.22
C ALA A 103 -6.07 -5.11 -11.27
N ASP A 104 -6.35 -4.02 -11.98
CA ASP A 104 -5.52 -3.54 -13.09
C ASP A 104 -5.07 -2.09 -12.92
N ALA A 105 -5.45 -1.44 -11.83
CA ALA A 105 -5.08 -0.06 -11.60
C ALA A 105 -5.04 0.23 -10.10
N PHE A 106 -4.18 1.14 -9.71
CA PHE A 106 -4.16 1.67 -8.37
C PHE A 106 -3.79 3.15 -8.37
N THR A 107 -4.20 3.84 -7.32
CA THR A 107 -3.81 5.21 -7.02
C THR A 107 -3.51 5.31 -5.53
N ILE A 108 -2.32 5.79 -5.19
CA ILE A 108 -1.88 6.04 -3.83
C ILE A 108 -1.52 7.52 -3.71
N ASP A 109 -2.24 8.21 -2.83
CA ASP A 109 -1.94 9.57 -2.41
C ASP A 109 -1.19 9.54 -1.08
N MET A 110 -0.09 10.25 -1.04
CA MET A 110 0.84 10.27 0.06
C MET A 110 1.12 11.69 0.47
N ARG A 111 1.01 11.98 1.75
CA ARG A 111 1.46 13.22 2.35
C ARG A 111 2.60 12.89 3.29
N ALA A 112 3.74 13.53 3.08
CA ALA A 112 4.89 13.41 3.95
C ALA A 112 5.42 14.76 4.38
N ILE A 113 5.98 14.79 5.59
CA ILE A 113 6.72 15.92 6.13
C ILE A 113 8.16 15.45 6.25
N VAL A 114 9.03 16.02 5.42
CA VAL A 114 10.48 15.90 5.57
C VAL A 114 10.88 16.85 6.68
N THR A 115 11.59 16.39 7.70
CA THR A 115 11.94 17.20 8.88
C THR A 115 13.35 17.76 8.83
N GLU A 116 14.26 17.17 8.05
CA GLU A 116 15.65 17.58 7.94
C GLU A 116 16.09 17.66 6.47
N PRO A 117 16.89 18.68 6.08
CA PRO A 117 17.45 19.77 6.91
C PRO A 117 16.45 20.89 7.22
N MET A 118 15.29 20.93 6.56
CA MET A 118 14.20 21.87 6.84
C MET A 118 12.86 21.18 6.76
N LYS A 119 11.89 21.63 7.56
CA LYS A 119 10.53 21.11 7.53
C LYS A 119 9.85 21.45 6.21
N MET A 120 9.59 20.45 5.37
CA MET A 120 8.93 20.60 4.08
C MET A 120 7.77 19.62 3.93
N GLU A 121 6.61 20.12 3.51
CA GLU A 121 5.49 19.26 3.12
C GLU A 121 5.68 18.82 1.67
N GLN A 122 5.61 17.51 1.47
CA GLN A 122 5.59 16.84 0.19
C GLN A 122 4.28 16.09 0.02
N ARG A 123 3.67 16.23 -1.15
CA ARG A 123 2.56 15.39 -1.58
C ARG A 123 2.97 14.61 -2.81
N THR A 124 2.69 13.33 -2.80
CA THR A 124 3.00 12.43 -3.89
C THR A 124 1.78 11.61 -4.25
N THR A 125 1.36 11.67 -5.51
CA THR A 125 0.34 10.78 -6.04
C THR A 125 1.03 9.80 -6.99
N VAL A 126 0.90 8.52 -6.70
CA VAL A 126 1.36 7.43 -7.57
C VAL A 126 0.13 6.77 -8.16
N SER A 127 -0.01 6.82 -9.47
CA SER A 127 -1.02 6.07 -10.20
C SER A 127 -0.35 5.07 -11.12
N ALA A 128 -0.90 3.87 -11.23
CA ALA A 128 -0.47 2.92 -12.25
C ALA A 128 -1.64 2.18 -12.87
N LYS A 129 -1.46 1.77 -14.13
CA LYS A 129 -2.41 0.96 -14.89
C LYS A 129 -1.70 -0.18 -15.58
N ARG A 130 -2.21 -1.39 -15.43
CA ARG A 130 -1.76 -2.59 -16.14
C ARG A 130 -2.06 -2.45 -17.63
N THR A 131 -1.04 -2.63 -18.46
CA THR A 131 -1.14 -2.54 -19.92
C THR A 131 -1.05 -3.90 -20.62
N GLY A 132 -0.66 -4.96 -19.90
CA GLY A 132 -0.61 -6.30 -20.44
C GLY A 132 0.28 -7.21 -19.62
N ASP A 133 0.67 -8.32 -20.23
CA ASP A 133 1.68 -9.22 -19.67
C ASP A 133 3.08 -8.60 -19.80
N CYS A 134 3.99 -9.14 -19.00
CA CYS A 134 5.43 -9.04 -19.22
C CYS A 134 5.86 -10.28 -20.01
#